data_AF-A0A7W0V5X4-F1
#
_entry.id   AF-A0A7W0V5X4-F1
#
_cell.length_a   1.000
_cell.length_b   1.000
_cell.length_c   1.000
_cell.angle_alpha   90.00
_cell.angle_beta   90.00
_cell.angle_gamma   90.00
#
_symmetry.space_group_name_H-M   'P 1'
#
loop_
_entity.id
_entity.type
_entity.pdbx_description
1 polymer ?
#
loop_
_entity_poly.entity_id
_entity_poly.type
_entity_poly.pdbx_seq_one_letter_code
_entity_poly.pdbx_strand_id
1 'polypeptide(L)'
;MRLLIHDTFATATYTVPISSSWVTPPGDITVELATRLTAESIDPRDIALVPPSALLRLHSTHDVAAGVAVIAAGVSAIAMRTPVRPDEIERTPVRLLDPTGGAELLARATLQPFYGITPTSWSHDG
;
A
#
# COMPACT_ATOMS: atom_id res chain seq x y z
N MET A 1 -9.77 17.01 -12.63
CA MET A 1 -9.77 15.63 -12.08
C MET A 1 -8.33 15.22 -11.88
N ARG A 2 -7.97 14.48 -10.81
CA ARG A 2 -6.60 13.99 -10.63
C ARG A 2 -6.50 12.51 -10.99
N LEU A 3 -5.40 12.15 -11.63
CA LEU A 3 -4.95 10.76 -11.76
C LEU A 3 -3.76 10.56 -10.83
N LEU A 4 -3.97 9.83 -9.74
CA LEU A 4 -2.96 9.49 -8.75
C LEU A 4 -2.36 8.13 -9.10
N ILE A 5 -1.04 8.05 -9.22
CA ILE A 5 -0.34 6.79 -9.45
C ILE A 5 0.62 6.56 -8.30
N HIS A 6 0.44 5.44 -7.59
CA HIS A 6 1.41 5.00 -6.59
C HIS A 6 2.74 4.68 -7.30
N ASP A 7 3.76 5.51 -7.09
CA ASP A 7 5.04 5.43 -7.79
C ASP A 7 5.91 4.34 -7.16
N THR A 8 5.97 3.21 -7.85
CA THR A 8 6.70 2.02 -7.44
C THR A 8 7.34 1.39 -8.66
N PHE A 9 8.26 0.45 -8.43
CA PHE A 9 8.81 -0.35 -9.52
C PHE A 9 7.72 -1.03 -10.38
N ALA A 10 6.63 -1.49 -9.77
CA ALA A 10 5.54 -2.14 -10.50
C ALA A 10 4.87 -1.20 -11.51
N THR A 11 4.69 0.07 -11.14
CA THR A 11 4.02 1.10 -11.95
C THR A 11 4.99 1.88 -12.84
N ALA A 12 6.28 1.56 -12.83
CA ALA A 12 7.33 2.25 -13.59
C ALA A 12 7.04 2.33 -15.10
N THR A 13 6.37 1.33 -15.67
CA THR A 13 5.92 1.35 -17.08
C THR A 13 5.03 2.55 -17.40
N TYR A 14 4.32 3.10 -16.42
CA TYR A 14 3.51 4.31 -16.54
C TYR A 14 4.24 5.54 -16.00
N THR A 15 4.88 5.45 -14.84
CA THR A 15 5.47 6.63 -14.17
C THR A 15 6.72 7.15 -14.87
N VAL A 16 7.52 6.29 -15.50
CA VAL A 16 8.74 6.70 -16.22
C VAL A 16 8.44 7.54 -17.46
N PRO A 17 7.54 7.14 -18.39
CA PRO A 17 7.18 8.00 -19.53
C PRO A 17 6.61 9.35 -19.12
N ILE A 18 5.81 9.39 -18.05
CA ILE A 18 5.17 10.61 -17.54
C ILE A 18 6.22 11.55 -16.93
N SER A 19 7.05 11.05 -16.01
CA SER A 19 8.12 11.85 -15.38
C SER A 19 9.21 12.29 -16.37
N SER A 20 9.43 11.51 -17.44
CA SER A 20 10.37 11.85 -18.52
C SER A 20 9.77 12.77 -19.59
N SER A 21 8.51 13.21 -19.42
CA SER A 21 7.78 14.04 -20.39
C SER A 21 7.65 13.42 -21.80
N TRP A 22 7.69 12.09 -21.90
CA TRP A 22 7.43 11.37 -23.16
C TRP A 22 5.93 11.27 -23.47
N VAL A 23 5.10 11.40 -22.43
CA VAL A 23 3.64 11.43 -22.51
C VAL A 23 3.15 12.70 -21.83
N THR A 24 2.33 13.47 -22.54
CA THR A 24 1.67 14.65 -21.99
C THR A 24 0.24 14.28 -21.56
N PRO A 25 -0.16 14.56 -20.31
CA PRO A 25 -1.54 14.37 -19.89
C PRO A 25 -2.52 15.20 -20.72
N PRO A 26 -3.76 14.73 -20.91
CA PRO A 26 -4.86 15.57 -21.39
C PRO A 26 -5.02 16.82 -20.51
N GLY A 27 -5.36 17.97 -21.12
CA GLY A 27 -5.35 19.26 -20.43
C GLY A 27 -6.32 19.41 -19.25
N ASP A 28 -7.29 18.51 -19.11
CA ASP A 28 -8.29 18.45 -18.05
C ASP A 28 -7.91 17.49 -16.90
N ILE A 29 -6.80 16.76 -17.04
CA ILE A 29 -6.32 15.76 -16.09
C ILE A 29 -4.95 16.19 -15.53
N THR A 30 -4.89 16.35 -14.22
CA THR A 30 -3.63 16.50 -13.50
C THR A 30 -3.12 15.13 -13.09
N VAL A 31 -1.92 14.75 -13.52
CA VAL A 31 -1.30 13.48 -13.11
C VAL A 31 -0.34 13.73 -11.96
N GLU A 32 -0.49 12.96 -10.89
CA GLU A 32 0.35 13.04 -9.70
C GLU A 32 0.94 11.67 -9.40
N LEU A 33 2.28 11.62 -9.32
CA LEU A 33 3.06 10.43 -9.01
C LEU A 33 3.45 10.50 -7.53
N ALA A 34 2.91 9.59 -6.72
CA ALA A 34 3.08 9.63 -5.27
C ALA A 34 3.85 8.40 -4.77
N THR A 35 4.98 8.61 -4.10
CA THR A 35 5.79 7.54 -3.51
C THR A 35 5.10 6.85 -2.33
N ARG A 36 4.17 7.54 -1.67
CA ARG A 36 3.24 6.97 -0.69
C ARG A 36 1.83 7.47 -1.02
N LEU A 37 0.94 6.54 -1.33
CA LEU A 37 -0.47 6.84 -1.62
C LEU A 37 -1.36 6.08 -0.63
N THR A 38 -2.06 6.81 0.24
CA THR A 38 -2.97 6.23 1.23
C THR A 38 -4.43 6.49 0.83
N ALA A 39 -5.35 5.70 1.38
CA ALA A 39 -6.76 5.86 1.07
C ALA A 39 -7.30 7.24 1.48
N GLU A 40 -6.75 7.82 2.55
CA GLU A 40 -7.16 9.12 3.09
C GLU A 40 -6.74 10.29 2.19
N SER A 41 -5.71 10.11 1.35
CA SER A 41 -5.22 11.13 0.41
C SER A 41 -6.01 11.22 -0.91
N ILE A 42 -6.97 10.33 -1.12
CA ILE A 42 -7.71 10.19 -2.38
C ILE A 42 -9.12 10.76 -2.22
N ASP A 43 -9.43 11.82 -2.97
CA ASP A 43 -10.77 12.41 -2.99
C ASP A 43 -11.72 11.53 -3.82
N PRO A 44 -13.03 11.44 -3.49
CA PRO A 44 -13.99 10.67 -4.27
C PRO A 44 -14.10 11.04 -5.77
N ARG A 45 -13.56 12.18 -6.18
CA ARG A 45 -13.52 12.61 -7.60
C ARG A 45 -12.21 12.25 -8.30
N ASP A 46 -11.24 11.69 -7.59
CA ASP A 46 -9.96 11.29 -8.16
C ASP A 46 -10.04 9.90 -8.78
N ILE A 47 -9.12 9.64 -9.71
CA ILE A 47 -8.83 8.30 -10.21
C ILE A 47 -7.48 7.90 -9.62
N ALA A 48 -7.38 6.69 -9.07
CA ALA A 48 -6.15 6.26 -8.41
C ALA A 48 -5.72 4.85 -8.80
N LEU A 49 -4.45 4.70 -9.20
CA LEU A 49 -3.78 3.41 -9.33
C LEU A 49 -3.03 3.11 -8.02
N VAL A 50 -3.68 2.34 -7.16
CA VAL A 50 -3.28 2.06 -5.78
C VAL A 50 -2.86 0.60 -5.57
N PRO A 51 -2.07 0.30 -4.52
CA PRO A 51 -1.86 -1.09 -4.13
C PRO A 51 -3.16 -1.73 -3.63
N PRO A 52 -3.34 -3.06 -3.77
CA PRO A 52 -4.55 -3.75 -3.32
C PRO A 52 -4.90 -3.53 -1.85
N SER A 53 -3.91 -3.25 -1.01
CA SER A 53 -4.12 -2.97 0.42
C SER A 53 -4.98 -1.74 0.69
N ALA A 54 -5.04 -0.78 -0.23
CA ALA A 54 -5.87 0.42 -0.10
C ALA A 54 -7.34 0.19 -0.49
N LEU A 55 -7.64 -0.86 -1.28
CA LEU A 55 -8.97 -1.11 -1.82
C LEU A 55 -10.03 -1.28 -0.74
N LEU A 56 -9.69 -1.94 0.37
CA LEU A 56 -10.61 -2.14 1.49
C LEU A 56 -11.08 -0.82 2.11
N ARG A 57 -10.30 0.26 2.04
CA ARG A 57 -10.72 1.56 2.55
C ARG A 57 -11.46 2.39 1.51
N LEU A 58 -11.20 2.16 0.22
CA LEU A 58 -11.76 2.95 -0.88
C LEU A 58 -13.06 2.38 -1.45
N HIS A 59 -13.40 1.12 -1.15
CA HIS A 59 -14.56 0.42 -1.75
C HIS A 59 -15.92 1.11 -1.55
N SER A 60 -16.05 1.98 -0.55
CA SER A 60 -17.29 2.71 -0.27
C SER A 60 -17.44 4.00 -1.08
N THR A 61 -16.34 4.50 -1.65
CA THR A 61 -16.28 5.81 -2.35
C THR A 61 -15.83 5.70 -3.80
N HIS A 62 -15.22 4.57 -4.18
CA HIS A 62 -14.67 4.37 -5.52
C HIS A 62 -15.10 3.03 -6.11
N ASP A 63 -15.41 3.06 -7.40
CA ASP A 63 -15.57 1.85 -8.21
C ASP A 63 -14.21 1.32 -8.68
N VAL A 64 -14.07 -0.01 -8.73
CA VAL A 64 -12.86 -0.66 -9.23
C VAL A 64 -12.96 -0.85 -10.74
N ALA A 65 -12.08 -0.19 -11.49
CA ALA A 65 -11.98 -0.37 -12.93
C ALA A 65 -11.24 -1.67 -13.29
N ALA A 66 -11.98 -2.76 -13.55
CA ALA A 66 -11.41 -4.08 -13.85
C ALA A 66 -10.57 -4.14 -15.15
N GLY A 67 -10.65 -3.13 -16.01
CA GLY A 67 -9.92 -3.08 -17.29
C GLY A 67 -8.43 -2.75 -17.18
N VAL A 68 -7.95 -2.31 -16.01
CA VAL A 68 -6.55 -1.92 -15.79
C VAL A 68 -6.02 -2.54 -14.51
N ALA A 69 -5.00 -3.39 -14.62
CA ALA A 69 -4.27 -3.93 -13.48
C ALA A 69 -2.78 -3.99 -13.82
N VAL A 70 -1.94 -3.64 -12.85
CA VAL A 70 -0.49 -3.71 -12.98
C VAL A 70 0.01 -4.80 -12.06
N ILE A 71 0.57 -5.85 -12.65
CA ILE A 71 1.08 -7.00 -11.92
C ILE A 71 2.57 -7.07 -12.16
N ALA A 72 3.34 -6.97 -11.08
CA ALA A 72 4.77 -7.20 -11.10
C ALA A 72 5.09 -8.34 -10.13
N ALA A 73 5.89 -9.30 -10.58
CA ALA A 73 6.49 -10.28 -9.71
C ALA A 73 7.61 -9.60 -8.91
N GLY A 74 7.38 -9.39 -7.62
CA GLY A 74 8.35 -8.79 -6.72
C GLY A 74 8.42 -9.59 -5.43
N VAL A 75 9.63 -9.68 -4.86
CA VAL A 75 9.84 -10.21 -3.52
C VAL A 75 10.12 -9.03 -2.61
N SER A 76 9.33 -8.89 -1.55
CA SER A 76 9.60 -7.94 -0.48
C SER A 76 9.97 -8.70 0.78
N ALA A 77 11.06 -8.32 1.41
CA ALA A 77 11.49 -8.92 2.67
C ALA A 77 10.72 -8.25 3.81
N ILE A 78 9.97 -9.05 4.56
CA ILE A 78 9.31 -8.62 5.79
C ILE A 78 9.99 -9.35 6.94
N ALA A 79 10.46 -8.59 7.93
CA ALA A 79 11.13 -9.14 9.10
C ALA A 79 10.37 -8.75 10.37
N MET A 80 10.15 -9.73 11.24
CA MET A 80 9.63 -9.51 12.58
C MET A 80 10.80 -9.54 13.57
N ARG A 81 10.86 -8.54 14.45
CA ARG A 81 11.83 -8.51 15.56
C ARG A 81 11.08 -8.69 16.86
N THR A 82 11.48 -9.69 17.63
CA THR A 82 10.90 -10.01 18.93
C THR A 82 11.99 -9.96 20.00
N PRO A 83 11.67 -9.58 21.25
CA PRO A 83 12.64 -9.57 22.34
C PRO A 83 13.06 -10.99 22.78
N VAL A 84 12.19 -11.97 22.53
CA VAL A 84 12.36 -13.40 22.83
C VAL A 84 11.91 -14.23 21.63
N ARG A 85 11.88 -15.56 21.73
CA ARG A 85 11.33 -16.40 20.67
C ARG A 85 9.85 -16.05 20.43
N PRO A 86 9.36 -15.96 19.18
CA PRO A 86 7.99 -15.52 18.90
C PRO A 86 6.89 -16.32 19.61
N ASP A 87 7.10 -17.64 19.79
CA ASP A 87 6.18 -18.55 20.47
C ASP A 87 6.07 -18.33 21.99
N GLU A 88 7.01 -17.59 22.59
CA GLU A 88 6.95 -17.19 24.00
C GLU A 88 6.12 -15.91 24.21
N ILE A 89 5.64 -15.28 23.14
CA ILE A 89 4.89 -14.03 23.20
C ILE A 89 3.41 -14.32 23.02
N GLU A 90 2.64 -14.22 24.10
CA GLU A 90 1.19 -14.35 24.00
C GLU A 90 0.52 -13.04 23.58
N ARG A 91 0.93 -11.91 24.16
CA ARG A 91 0.32 -10.59 23.96
C ARG A 91 1.36 -9.49 23.97
N THR A 92 1.37 -8.62 22.96
CA THR A 92 2.32 -7.49 22.89
C THR A 92 1.77 -6.32 22.06
N PRO A 93 2.16 -5.06 22.33
CA PRO A 93 2.03 -4.00 21.35
C PRO A 93 2.90 -4.31 20.13
N VAL A 94 2.43 -3.92 18.94
CA VAL A 94 3.13 -4.13 17.66
C VAL A 94 3.47 -2.78 17.05
N ARG A 95 4.75 -2.61 16.74
CA ARG A 95 5.28 -1.43 16.07
C ARG A 95 5.61 -1.78 14.62
N LEU A 96 4.99 -1.06 13.68
CA LEU A 96 5.25 -1.17 12.26
C LEU A 96 6.27 -0.12 11.85
N LEU A 97 7.46 -0.56 11.44
CA LEU A 97 8.55 0.32 11.00
C LEU A 97 8.46 0.52 9.50
N ASP A 98 8.03 1.71 9.07
CA ASP A 98 7.82 2.07 7.65
C ASP A 98 7.14 0.95 6.82
N PRO A 99 5.95 0.47 7.22
CA PRO A 99 5.31 -0.64 6.53
C PRO A 99 4.77 -0.19 5.17
N THR A 100 4.92 -1.05 4.16
CA THR A 100 4.00 -1.00 3.02
C THR A 100 2.62 -1.48 3.46
N GLY A 101 1.55 -1.03 2.80
CA GLY A 101 0.19 -1.49 3.13
C GLY A 101 0.02 -3.01 3.05
N GLY A 102 0.72 -3.66 2.10
CA GLY A 102 0.76 -5.12 2.00
C GLY A 102 1.48 -5.78 3.18
N ALA A 103 2.59 -5.21 3.64
CA ALA A 103 3.33 -5.72 4.80
C ALA A 103 2.51 -5.61 6.10
N GLU A 104 1.78 -4.51 6.28
CA GLU A 104 0.88 -4.38 7.42
C GLU A 104 -0.26 -5.41 7.36
N LEU A 105 -0.89 -5.59 6.19
CA LEU A 105 -1.93 -6.61 6.02
C LEU A 105 -1.40 -8.02 6.32
N LEU A 106 -0.19 -8.34 5.85
CA LEU A 106 0.45 -9.61 6.16
C LEU A 106 0.64 -9.77 7.66
N ALA A 107 1.25 -8.77 8.33
CA ALA A 107 1.47 -8.83 9.78
C ALA A 107 0.15 -9.05 10.54
N ARG A 108 -0.91 -8.31 10.19
CA ARG A 108 -2.24 -8.46 10.79
C ARG A 108 -2.83 -9.85 10.55
N ALA A 109 -2.63 -10.41 9.37
CA ALA A 109 -3.11 -11.74 9.02
C ALA A 109 -2.30 -12.89 9.64
N THR A 110 -1.03 -12.66 10.01
CA THR A 110 -0.14 -13.74 10.44
C THR A 110 0.15 -13.81 11.93
N LEU A 111 0.17 -12.69 12.66
CA LEU A 111 0.61 -12.67 14.06
C LEU A 111 -0.17 -13.65 14.95
N GLN A 112 -1.50 -13.58 14.94
CA GLN A 112 -2.30 -14.51 15.72
C GLN A 112 -2.36 -15.91 15.10
N PRO A 113 -2.71 -16.08 13.80
CA PRO A 113 -2.97 -17.42 13.27
C PRO A 113 -1.72 -18.30 13.12
N PHE A 114 -0.54 -17.70 12.91
CA PHE A 114 0.71 -18.45 12.69
C PHE A 114 1.64 -18.42 13.90
N TYR A 115 1.72 -17.29 14.62
CA TYR A 115 2.65 -17.15 15.74
C TYR A 115 1.97 -17.23 17.11
N GLY A 116 0.63 -17.25 17.17
CA GLY A 116 -0.10 -17.23 18.45
C GLY A 116 -0.03 -15.88 19.19
N ILE A 117 0.53 -14.85 18.56
CA ILE A 117 0.77 -13.54 19.16
C ILE A 117 -0.49 -12.68 18.99
N THR A 118 -1.11 -12.26 20.09
CA THR A 118 -2.24 -11.32 20.08
C THR A 118 -1.73 -9.87 20.18
N PRO A 119 -1.88 -9.05 19.14
CA PRO A 119 -1.51 -7.63 19.20
C PRO A 119 -2.43 -6.88 20.17
N THR A 120 -1.86 -6.13 21.11
CA THR A 120 -2.66 -5.27 22.02
C THR A 120 -2.89 -3.87 21.46
N SER A 121 -2.00 -3.41 20.58
CA SER A 121 -2.08 -2.14 19.87
C SER A 121 -1.20 -2.18 18.63
N TRP A 122 -1.47 -1.26 17.69
CA TRP A 122 -0.66 -1.06 16.49
C TRP A 122 -0.20 0.39 16.45
N SER A 123 1.11 0.60 16.31
CA SER A 123 1.69 1.92 16.07
C SER A 123 2.49 1.93 14.77
N HIS A 124 2.42 3.04 14.05
CA HIS A 124 3.21 3.30 12.86
C HIS A 124 4.37 4.22 13.23
N ASP A 125 5.59 3.78 12.96
CA ASP A 125 6.79 4.59 13.13
C ASP A 125 7.50 4.65 11.78
N GLY A 126 7.32 5.77 11.06
CA GLY A 126 7.90 6.03 9.75
C GLY A 126 7.15 7.09 8.96
#